data_AF-A0A1Y0ITY0-F1
#
_entry.id   AF-A0A1Y0ITY0-F1
#
_cell.length_a   1.000
_cell.length_b   1.000
_cell.length_c   1.000
_cell.angle_alpha   90.00
_cell.angle_beta   90.00
_cell.angle_gamma   90.00
#
_symmetry.space_group_name_H-M   'P 1'
#
loop_
_entity.id
_entity.type
_entity.pdbx_description
1 polymer ?
#
loop_
_entity_poly.entity_id
_entity_poly.type
_entity_poly.pdbx_seq_one_letter_code
_entity_poly.pdbx_strand_id
1 'polypeptide(L)' 'MGTIHTYKNVVIDEDTWDGVDVFRPIGLPGTIVVTERFRDFVNQHVFTNINLVPSAEYKCPY' A
#
# COMPACT_ATOMS: atom_id res chain seq x y z
N MET A 1 -6.19 -22.32 -0.96
CA MET A 1 -5.57 -21.01 -1.24
C MET A 1 -5.53 -20.27 0.08
N GLY A 2 -4.36 -19.86 0.57
CA GLY A 2 -4.24 -19.16 1.86
C GLY A 2 -4.42 -17.66 1.66
N THR A 3 -5.21 -17.02 2.53
CA THR A 3 -5.42 -15.57 2.53
C THR A 3 -4.74 -14.99 3.77
N ILE A 4 -4.03 -13.87 3.63
CA ILE A 4 -3.46 -13.16 4.78
C ILE A 4 -4.58 -12.38 5.46
N HIS A 5 -4.91 -12.74 6.70
CA HIS A 5 -5.94 -12.04 7.50
C HIS A 5 -5.42 -10.77 8.17
N THR A 6 -4.16 -10.76 8.58
CA THR A 6 -3.53 -9.62 9.27
C THR A 6 -2.04 -9.64 9.00
N TYR A 7 -1.45 -8.46 8.85
CA TYR A 7 0.00 -8.24 8.82
C TYR A 7 0.36 -7.16 9.83
N LYS A 8 1.59 -7.21 10.34
CA LYS A 8 2.08 -6.19 11.29
C LYS A 8 2.71 -5.00 10.58
N ASN A 9 3.52 -5.27 9.56
CA ASN A 9 4.25 -4.27 8.78
C ASN A 9 4.35 -4.73 7.33
N VAL A 10 4.44 -3.75 6.42
CA VAL A 10 4.87 -3.97 5.03
C VAL A 10 6.26 -3.35 4.90
N VAL A 11 7.20 -4.12 4.35
CA VAL A 11 8.57 -3.66 4.12
C VAL A 11 8.83 -3.73 2.61
N ILE A 12 9.46 -2.68 2.08
CA ILE A 12 9.96 -2.65 0.70
C ILE A 12 11.43 -3.05 0.78
N ASP A 13 11.82 -4.00 -0.06
CA ASP A 13 13.22 -4.37 -0.23
C ASP A 13 13.87 -3.36 -1.21
N GLU A 14 14.66 -2.44 -0.67
CA GLU A 14 15.26 -1.33 -1.41
C GLU A 14 16.18 -1.82 -2.55
N ASP A 15 16.82 -2.99 -2.42
CA ASP A 15 17.71 -3.54 -3.45
C ASP A 15 16.93 -3.99 -4.70
N THR A 16 15.64 -4.27 -4.53
CA THR A 16 14.73 -4.68 -5.62
C THR A 16 13.78 -3.56 -6.06
N TRP A 17 13.87 -2.39 -5.41
CA TRP A 17 12.97 -1.29 -5.66
C TRP A 17 13.43 -0.44 -6.84
N ASP A 18 12.58 -0.34 -7.85
CA ASP A 18 12.77 0.44 -9.08
C ASP A 18 12.39 1.92 -8.95
N GLY A 19 12.04 2.36 -7.74
CA GLY A 19 11.60 3.73 -7.46
C GLY A 19 10.11 3.99 -7.75
N VAL A 20 9.33 2.96 -8.09
CA VAL A 20 7.87 3.07 -8.30
C VAL A 20 7.16 3.27 -6.96
N ASP A 21 6.12 4.11 -6.92
CA ASP A 21 5.43 4.41 -5.67
C ASP A 21 4.14 3.61 -5.41
N VAL A 22 3.69 2.80 -6.38
CA VAL A 22 2.42 2.07 -6.32
C VAL A 22 2.69 0.57 -6.54
N PHE A 23 2.36 -0.24 -5.54
CA PHE A 23 2.72 -1.65 -5.48
C PHE A 23 1.50 -2.55 -5.39
N ARG A 24 1.67 -3.77 -5.93
CA ARG A 24 0.79 -4.91 -5.71
C ARG A 24 1.53 -5.93 -4.84
N PRO A 25 1.35 -5.89 -3.50
CA PRO A 25 2.05 -6.80 -2.60
C PRO A 25 1.69 -8.27 -2.86
N ILE A 26 2.69 -9.14 -2.73
CA ILE A 26 2.48 -10.59 -2.73
C ILE A 26 1.81 -10.98 -1.40
N GLY A 27 0.75 -11.79 -1.45
CA GLY A 27 0.03 -12.28 -0.26
C GLY A 27 -1.14 -11.41 0.21
N LEU A 28 -1.32 -10.21 -0.35
CA LEU A 28 -2.47 -9.33 -0.08
C LEU A 28 -3.25 -9.05 -1.38
N PRO A 29 -3.95 -10.06 -1.92
CA PRO A 29 -4.67 -9.92 -3.18
C PRO A 29 -5.74 -8.83 -3.08
N GLY A 30 -5.86 -8.01 -4.13
CA GLY A 30 -6.83 -6.92 -4.18
C GLY A 30 -6.44 -5.67 -3.38
N THR A 31 -5.26 -5.66 -2.74
CA THR A 31 -4.74 -4.49 -2.03
C THR A 31 -3.69 -3.78 -2.87
N ILE A 32 -3.69 -2.45 -2.82
CA ILE A 32 -2.63 -1.60 -3.37
C ILE A 32 -1.91 -0.96 -2.19
N VAL A 33 -0.58 -1.06 -2.17
CA VAL A 33 0.25 -0.34 -1.21
C VAL A 33 0.94 0.79 -1.94
N VAL A 34 1.08 1.94 -1.29
CA VAL A 34 1.76 3.11 -1.87
C VAL A 34 2.81 3.64 -0.90
N THR A 35 3.82 4.33 -1.43
CA THR A 35 4.77 5.07 -0.59
C THR A 35 4.12 6.34 0.00
N GLU A 36 4.75 6.86 1.05
CA GLU A 36 4.38 8.18 1.60
C GLU A 36 4.58 9.31 0.59
N ARG A 37 5.55 9.18 -0.34
CA ARG A 37 5.76 10.13 -1.43
C ARG A 37 4.53 10.25 -2.33
N PHE A 38 3.88 9.12 -2.64
CA PHE A 38 2.64 9.14 -3.41
C PHE A 38 1.48 9.75 -2.64
N ARG A 39 1.35 9.43 -1.34
CA ARG A 39 0.35 10.06 -0.47
C ARG A 39 0.49 11.58 -0.48
N ASP A 40 1.71 12.08 -0.35
CA ASP A 40 1.98 13.52 -0.37
C ASP A 40 1.67 14.14 -1.73
N PHE A 41 2.02 13.46 -2.83
CA PHE A 41 1.66 13.88 -4.19
C PHE A 41 0.14 13.98 -4.38
N VAL A 42 -0.61 12.98 -3.92
CA VAL A 42 -2.09 12.95 -3.95
C VAL A 42 -2.68 14.14 -3.20
N ASN A 43 -2.17 14.40 -1.99
CA ASN A 43 -2.63 15.50 -1.16
C ASN A 43 -2.31 16.88 -1.76
N GLN A 44 -1.12 17.03 -2.34
CA GLN A 44 -0.69 18.29 -2.97
C GLN A 44 -1.51 18.65 -4.21
N HIS A 45 -1.92 17.66 -4.99
CA HIS A 45 -2.63 17.87 -6.26
C HIS A 45 -4.15 17.74 -6.15
N VAL A 46 -4.68 17.59 -4.93
CA VAL A 46 -6.14 17.56 -4.64
C VAL A 46 -6.87 16.50 -5.47
N PHE A 47 -6.27 15.32 -5.59
CA PHE A 47 -6.95 14.19 -6.21
C PHE A 47 -8.22 13.83 -5.43
N THR A 48 -9.26 13.48 -6.16
CA THR A 48 -10.55 13.06 -5.59
C THR A 48 -10.73 11.55 -5.74
N ASN A 49 -11.67 10.98 -4.97
CA ASN A 49 -12.02 9.56 -5.03
C ASN A 49 -10.86 8.60 -4.68
N ILE A 50 -9.96 9.03 -3.79
CA ILE A 50 -8.87 8.22 -3.24
C ILE A 50 -9.07 8.08 -1.73
N ASN A 51 -8.94 6.86 -1.22
CA ASN A 51 -8.95 6.58 0.22
C ASN A 51 -7.65 5.86 0.60
N LEU A 52 -6.68 6.59 1.16
CA LEU A 52 -5.44 6.03 1.68
C LEU A 52 -5.59 5.78 3.18
N VAL A 53 -5.31 4.55 3.60
CA VAL A 53 -5.35 4.13 5.00
C VAL A 53 -3.91 3.83 5.44
N PRO A 54 -3.48 4.29 6.63
CA PRO A 54 -2.19 3.89 7.17
C PRO A 54 -2.04 2.37 7.16
N SER A 55 -0.90 1.87 6.66
CA SER A 55 -0.69 0.42 6.49
C SER A 55 -0.81 -0.34 7.81
N ALA A 56 -0.42 0.27 8.93
CA ALA A 56 -0.55 -0.31 10.28
C ALA A 56 -2.01 -0.46 10.75
N GLU A 57 -2.95 0.26 10.15
CA GLU A 57 -4.37 0.24 10.51
C GLU A 57 -5.22 -0.56 9.52
N TYR A 58 -4.61 -1.02 8.42
CA TYR A 58 -5.30 -1.77 7.39
C TYR A 58 -5.79 -3.12 7.92
N LYS A 59 -7.08 -3.40 7.71
CA LYS A 59 -7.69 -4.70 7.98
C LYS A 59 -8.19 -5.28 6.67
N CYS A 60 -7.81 -6.52 6.37
CA CYS A 60 -8.32 -7.23 5.21
C CYS A 60 -9.85 -7.31 5.34
N PRO A 61 -10.63 -6.91 4.32
CA PRO A 61 -12.10 -6.92 4.39
C PRO A 61 -12.72 -8.32 4.30
N TYR A 62 -11.91 -9.38 4.23
CA TYR A 62 -12.32 -10.78 4.07
C TYR A 62 -11.79 -11.70 5.17
#